data_AF-A0A0T2Q8L7-F1
#
_entry.id   AF-A0A0T2Q8L7-F1
#
_cell.length_a   1.000
_cell.length_b   1.000
_cell.length_c   1.000
_cell.angle_alpha   90.00
_cell.angle_beta   90.00
_cell.angle_gamma   90.00
#
_symmetry.space_group_name_H-M   'P 1'
#
loop_
_entity.id
_entity.type
_entity.pdbx_description
1 polymer ?
#
loop_
_entity_poly.entity_id
_entity_poly.type
_entity_poly.pdbx_seq_one_letter_code
_entity_poly.pdbx_strand_id
1 'polypeptide(L)' 'MDIPASGEGGYEPLPPRCHSCKQFIEPGAPTETVAFPVDHEHHLEDLNGLYHADCARPYLSIYRAFDMLSRPFF' A
#
# COMPACT_ATOMS: atom_id res chain seq x y z
N MET A 1 30.80 22.64 -30.43
CA MET A 1 29.86 23.38 -29.57
C MET A 1 29.38 22.38 -28.54
N ASP A 2 30.14 22.29 -27.46
CA ASP A 2 29.90 21.38 -26.35
C ASP A 2 28.68 21.86 -25.56
N ILE A 3 27.69 20.98 -25.40
CA ILE A 3 26.49 21.25 -24.62
C ILE A 3 26.81 20.76 -23.19
N PRO A 4 26.95 21.64 -22.18
CA PRO A 4 27.01 21.17 -20.81
C PRO A 4 25.63 20.64 -20.43
N ALA A 5 25.52 19.31 -20.30
CA ALA A 5 24.38 18.65 -19.68
C ALA A 5 24.39 18.93 -18.17
N SER A 6 24.07 20.16 -17.78
CA SER A 6 23.73 20.49 -16.40
C SER A 6 22.24 20.29 -16.23
N GLY A 7 21.89 19.17 -15.61
CA GLY A 7 20.52 18.78 -15.33
C GLY A 7 20.46 17.74 -14.22
N GLU A 8 21.27 17.90 -13.17
CA GLU A 8 21.12 17.15 -11.93
C GLU A 8 19.93 17.74 -11.15
N GLY A 9 18.72 17.54 -11.69
CA GLY A 9 17.49 17.80 -10.97
C GLY A 9 17.34 16.72 -9.90
N GLY A 10 17.77 17.02 -8.68
CA GLY A 10 17.48 16.21 -7.51
C GLY A 10 15.96 16.17 -7.29
N TYR A 11 15.30 15.18 -7.85
CA TYR A 11 13.92 14.87 -7.47
C TYR A 11 14.01 14.19 -6.10
N GLU A 12 13.62 14.89 -5.04
CA GLU A 12 13.30 14.18 -3.81
C GLU A 12 12.06 13.32 -4.11
N PRO A 13 12.10 11.98 -3.87
CA PRO A 13 10.93 11.15 -4.06
C PRO A 13 9.83 11.65 -3.13
N LEU A 14 8.66 11.98 -3.71
CA LEU A 14 7.50 12.38 -2.93
C LEU A 14 7.16 11.28 -1.92
N PRO A 15 6.77 11.63 -0.69
CA PRO A 15 6.37 10.64 0.29
C PRO A 15 5.20 9.79 -0.25
N PRO A 16 5.14 8.50 0.11
CA PRO A 16 4.05 7.65 -0.34
C PRO A 16 2.72 8.14 0.24
N ARG A 17 1.62 7.84 -0.44
CA ARG A 17 0.27 8.17 0.01
C ARG A 17 -0.42 6.95 0.58
N CYS A 18 -1.17 7.12 1.66
CA CYS A 18 -2.03 6.07 2.18
C CYS A 18 -3.13 5.75 1.17
N HIS A 19 -3.33 4.45 0.91
CA HIS A 19 -4.34 3.98 -0.03
C HIS A 19 -5.77 4.32 0.39
N SER A 20 -6.07 4.39 1.69
CA SER A 20 -7.41 4.74 2.21
C SER A 20 -7.68 6.25 2.17
N CYS A 21 -6.94 7.04 2.97
CA CYS A 21 -7.25 8.46 3.19
C CYS A 21 -6.63 9.41 2.16
N LYS A 22 -5.77 8.88 1.27
CA LYS A 22 -5.05 9.60 0.21
C LYS A 22 -4.09 10.71 0.70
N GLN A 23 -3.90 10.83 2.01
CA GLN A 23 -2.89 11.71 2.62
C GLN A 23 -1.50 11.09 2.53
N PHE A 24 -0.48 11.94 2.59
CA PHE A 24 0.91 11.49 2.65
C PHE A 24 1.19 10.73 3.94
N ILE A 25 2.10 9.77 3.85
CA ILE A 25 2.67 9.06 4.98
C ILE A 25 4.01 9.71 5.28
N GLU A 26 4.10 10.35 6.45
CA GLU A 26 5.32 10.99 6.90
C GLU A 26 6.45 9.97 7.07
N PRO A 27 7.71 10.34 6.79
CA PRO A 27 8.86 9.48 7.05
C PRO A 27 8.90 9.02 8.52
N GLY A 28 8.99 7.71 8.73
CA GLY A 28 9.02 7.11 10.07
C GLY A 28 7.66 6.96 10.76
N ALA A 29 6.56 7.39 10.15
CA ALA A 29 5.22 7.08 10.64
C ALA A 29 4.96 5.56 10.58
N PRO A 30 4.18 5.00 11.53
CA PRO A 30 3.82 3.59 11.49
C PRO A 30 2.92 3.29 10.29
N THR A 31 3.31 2.29 9.51
CA THR A 31 2.60 1.86 8.29
C THR A 31 2.32 0.38 8.30
N GLU A 32 1.29 0.00 7.56
CA GLU A 32 0.94 -1.39 7.30
C GLU A 32 0.71 -1.59 5.81
N THR A 33 1.09 -2.76 5.30
CA THR A 33 0.84 -3.17 3.93
C THR A 33 -0.29 -4.19 3.92
N VAL A 34 -1.34 -3.89 3.17
CA VAL A 34 -2.46 -4.82 2.94
C VAL A 34 -2.20 -5.54 1.61
N ALA A 35 -2.26 -6.87 1.64
CA ALA A 35 -1.98 -7.72 0.48
C ALA A 35 -2.91 -8.95 0.47
N PHE A 36 -4.09 -8.80 -0.11
CA PHE A 36 -5.00 -9.88 -0.48
C PHE A 36 -4.45 -10.68 -1.67
N PRO A 37 -4.67 -12.01 -1.70
CA PRO A 37 -4.42 -12.81 -2.89
C PRO A 37 -5.32 -12.36 -4.05
N VAL A 38 -4.90 -12.61 -5.29
CA VAL A 38 -5.70 -12.31 -6.48
C VAL A 38 -6.95 -13.18 -6.46
N ASP A 39 -8.12 -12.55 -6.50
CA ASP A 39 -9.40 -13.21 -6.58
C ASP A 39 -10.28 -12.52 -7.62
N HIS A 40 -10.49 -13.19 -8.76
CA HIS A 40 -11.25 -12.65 -9.89
C HIS A 40 -12.75 -12.46 -9.60
N GLU A 41 -13.28 -13.06 -8.53
CA GLU A 41 -14.71 -12.94 -8.19
C GLU A 41 -14.99 -11.69 -7.36
N HIS A 42 -14.13 -11.39 -6.38
CA HIS A 42 -14.36 -10.33 -5.40
C HIS A 42 -13.44 -9.11 -5.56
N HIS A 43 -12.40 -9.18 -6.41
CA HIS A 43 -11.46 -8.09 -6.70
C HIS A 43 -10.84 -7.45 -5.46
N LEU A 44 -10.57 -8.25 -4.42
CA LEU A 44 -10.01 -7.76 -3.16
C LEU A 44 -8.57 -7.22 -3.33
N GLU A 45 -7.90 -7.60 -4.42
CA GLU A 45 -6.61 -7.04 -4.80
C GLU A 45 -6.63 -5.51 -5.01
N ASP A 46 -7.78 -4.90 -5.29
CA ASP A 46 -7.92 -3.44 -5.40
C ASP A 46 -7.71 -2.72 -4.06
N LEU A 47 -7.81 -3.46 -2.95
CA LEU A 47 -7.54 -2.98 -1.60
C LEU A 47 -6.05 -3.09 -1.25
N ASN A 48 -5.22 -3.67 -2.11
CA ASN A 48 -3.80 -3.83 -1.84
C ASN A 48 -3.08 -2.49 -1.89
N GLY A 49 -2.19 -2.27 -0.93
CA GLY A 49 -1.44 -1.03 -0.89
C GLY A 49 -0.83 -0.73 0.47
N LEU A 50 -0.19 0.44 0.55
CA LEU A 50 0.40 0.97 1.76
C LEU A 50 -0.60 1.88 2.49
N TYR A 51 -0.70 1.73 3.80
CA TYR A 51 -1.62 2.47 4.65
C TYR A 51 -0.91 3.02 5.88
N HIS A 52 -1.46 4.10 6.46
CA HIS A 52 -1.20 4.39 7.88
C HIS A 52 -1.68 3.20 8.72
N ALA A 53 -0.99 2.91 9.83
CA ALA A 53 -1.34 1.77 10.69
C ALA A 53 -2.82 1.77 11.11
N ASP A 54 -3.37 2.92 11.49
CA ASP A 54 -4.79 3.03 11.86
C ASP A 54 -5.75 2.87 10.68
N CYS A 55 -5.38 3.40 9.51
CA CYS A 55 -6.18 3.24 8.29
C CYS A 55 -6.22 1.79 7.80
N ALA A 56 -5.19 0.99 8.08
CA ALA A 56 -5.09 -0.40 7.66
C ALA A 56 -5.99 -1.34 8.47
N ARG A 57 -6.34 -0.97 9.72
CA ARG A 57 -7.05 -1.83 10.68
C ARG A 57 -8.28 -2.54 10.11
N PRO A 58 -9.26 -1.86 9.47
CA PRO A 58 -10.44 -2.55 8.96
C PRO A 58 -10.09 -3.57 7.86
N TYR A 59 -9.15 -3.24 6.99
CA TYR A 59 -8.73 -4.11 5.89
C TYR A 59 -7.96 -5.33 6.39
N LEU A 60 -7.08 -5.16 7.38
CA LEU A 60 -6.37 -6.26 8.01
C LEU A 60 -7.33 -7.19 8.78
N SER A 61 -8.38 -6.64 9.41
CA SER A 61 -9.42 -7.46 10.01
C SER A 61 -10.16 -8.32 8.98
N ILE A 62 -10.47 -7.75 7.80
CA ILE A 62 -11.08 -8.50 6.69
C ILE A 62 -10.13 -9.57 6.17
N TYR A 63 -8.85 -9.23 5.95
CA TYR A 63 -7.83 -10.18 5.51
C TYR A 63 -7.74 -11.39 6.46
N ARG A 64 -7.71 -11.15 7.77
CA ARG A 64 -7.67 -12.22 8.77
C ARG A 64 -8.92 -13.09 8.73
N ALA A 65 -10.11 -12.49 8.58
CA ALA A 65 -11.35 -13.25 8.45
C ALA A 65 -11.37 -14.10 7.18
N PHE A 66 -10.90 -13.55 6.05
CA PHE A 66 -10.78 -14.27 4.79
C PHE A 66 -9.78 -15.42 4.86
N ASP A 67 -8.60 -15.19 5.46
CA ASP A 67 -7.59 -16.23 5.69
C ASP A 67 -8.15 -17.38 6.54
N MET A 68 -8.95 -17.08 7.57
CA MET A 68 -9.61 -18.12 8.38
C MET A 68 -10.65 -18.93 7.59
N LEU A 69 -11.41 -18.31 6.70
CA LEU A 69 -12.44 -18.98 5.89
C LEU A 69 -11.87 -19.77 4.71
N SER A 70 -10.74 -19.33 4.16
CA SER A 70 -10.08 -19.95 3.01
C SER A 70 -9.20 -21.15 3.39
N ARG A 71 -8.89 -21.34 4.67
CA ARG A 71 -8.21 -22.54 5.16
C ARG A 71 -9.18 -23.74 5.09
N PRO A 72 -8.83 -24.81 4.35
CA PRO A 72 -9.63 -26.02 4.39
C PRO A 72 -9.62 -26.60 5.81
N PHE A 73 -10.80 -26.89 6.35
CA PHE A 73 -10.96 -27.62 7.61
C PHE A 73 -10.35 -29.02 7.44
N PHE A 74 -9.09 -29.20 7.84
CA PHE A 74 -8.43 -30.50 8.00
C PHE A 74 -8.09 -30.71 9.47
#